data_AF-A0AAU6HMT3-F1
#
_entry.id   AF-A0AAU6HMT3-F1
#
_cell.length_a   1.000
_cell.length_b   1.000
_cell.length_c   1.000
_cell.angle_alpha   90.00
_cell.angle_beta   90.00
_cell.angle_gamma   90.00
#
_symmetry.space_group_name_H-M   'P 1'
#
loop_
_entity.id
_entity.type
_entity.pdbx_description
1 polymer ?
#
loop_
_entity_poly.entity_id
_entity_poly.type
_entity_poly.pdbx_seq_one_letter_code
_entity_poly.pdbx_strand_id
1 'polypeptide(L)'
;MRRLRPRTAPASRLVTALTSRTVTSAALAAVLALLAGCTNLEGLHNEGRARDVDAPRVLWPDYSPAPPSRNENPAVLVPVPGVPRIPGGSMAAANPLAVLDADIAAQGRTPPAPSAVRRPVLHDLTDDGKPDLLMAVNLDPRSSELRVYTVRKTVVTRVLVLRGVLAGVELAAGHLAIREPTKDPRYVSVTDYVWAGHAMDLWNLTLDDARTPQTPQAVGGSP
;
A
#
# COMPACT_ATOMS: atom_id res chain seq x y z
N MET A 1 -49.83 -15.50 -95.09
CA MET A 1 -49.32 -16.70 -95.82
C MET A 1 -48.62 -17.66 -94.85
N ARG A 2 -48.31 -18.91 -95.24
CA ARG A 2 -47.93 -20.02 -94.33
C ARG A 2 -46.70 -20.80 -94.84
N ARG A 3 -45.54 -20.69 -94.17
CA ARG A 3 -44.34 -21.57 -94.27
C ARG A 3 -43.50 -21.41 -92.99
N LEU A 4 -42.75 -22.38 -92.44
CA LEU A 4 -42.75 -23.85 -92.58
C LEU A 4 -42.21 -24.50 -91.25
N ARG A 5 -42.21 -25.83 -91.14
CA ARG A 5 -41.57 -26.65 -90.06
C ARG A 5 -40.03 -26.77 -90.28
N PRO A 6 -39.15 -27.19 -89.31
CA PRO A 6 -39.29 -28.41 -88.47
C PRO A 6 -38.57 -28.48 -87.08
N ARG A 7 -38.51 -29.73 -86.56
CA ARG A 7 -37.71 -30.39 -85.47
C ARG A 7 -36.40 -29.68 -85.04
N THR A 8 -35.82 -29.85 -83.84
CA THR A 8 -35.85 -30.91 -82.78
C THR A 8 -35.47 -30.27 -81.40
N ALA A 9 -35.19 -30.86 -80.22
CA ALA A 9 -35.05 -32.22 -79.64
C ALA A 9 -35.30 -32.19 -78.09
N PRO A 10 -35.46 -33.34 -77.38
CA PRO A 10 -35.75 -33.38 -75.93
C PRO A 10 -34.56 -33.76 -75.02
N ALA A 11 -34.53 -33.21 -73.80
CA ALA A 11 -33.86 -33.77 -72.61
C ALA A 11 -34.42 -33.10 -71.32
N SER A 12 -34.26 -33.71 -70.14
CA SER A 12 -34.85 -33.24 -68.87
C SER A 12 -33.82 -33.17 -67.73
N ARG A 13 -33.95 -32.17 -66.82
CA ARG A 13 -34.00 -32.31 -65.34
C ARG A 13 -33.61 -31.03 -64.56
N LEU A 14 -34.46 -30.66 -63.57
CA LEU A 14 -34.12 -29.99 -62.29
C LEU A 14 -33.51 -28.56 -62.39
N VAL A 15 -33.44 -27.71 -61.35
CA VAL A 15 -33.79 -27.81 -59.91
C VAL A 15 -34.75 -26.65 -59.52
N THR A 16 -35.53 -26.82 -58.45
CA THR A 16 -36.41 -25.81 -57.83
C THR A 16 -35.68 -24.56 -57.33
N ALA A 17 -36.33 -23.38 -57.39
CA ALA A 17 -35.92 -22.18 -56.65
C ALA A 17 -37.14 -21.45 -56.06
N LEU A 18 -37.08 -21.09 -54.78
CA LEU A 18 -37.92 -20.08 -54.13
C LEU A 18 -36.99 -19.05 -53.47
N THR A 19 -37.21 -17.76 -53.72
CA THR A 19 -36.37 -16.68 -53.18
C THR A 19 -37.13 -15.82 -52.17
N SER A 20 -36.52 -15.68 -50.99
CA SER A 20 -37.06 -15.04 -49.79
C SER A 20 -37.11 -13.51 -49.86
N ARG A 21 -38.14 -12.92 -49.24
CA ARG A 21 -38.28 -11.46 -48.98
C ARG A 21 -38.44 -11.17 -47.48
N THR A 22 -37.52 -11.66 -46.66
CA THR A 22 -37.64 -11.63 -45.18
C THR A 22 -36.35 -11.28 -44.42
N VAL A 23 -35.30 -10.82 -45.09
CA VAL A 23 -33.94 -10.70 -44.50
C VAL A 23 -33.67 -9.37 -43.79
N THR A 24 -34.27 -8.25 -44.22
CA THR A 24 -33.89 -6.90 -43.74
C THR A 24 -34.24 -6.63 -42.27
N SER A 25 -35.28 -7.26 -41.72
CA SER A 25 -35.72 -7.00 -40.33
C SER A 25 -34.83 -7.68 -39.28
N ALA A 26 -34.20 -8.81 -39.60
CA ALA A 26 -33.36 -9.56 -38.65
C ALA A 26 -32.01 -8.87 -38.38
N ALA A 27 -31.42 -8.25 -39.41
CA ALA A 27 -30.11 -7.60 -39.30
C ALA A 27 -30.13 -6.40 -38.33
N LEU A 28 -31.19 -5.59 -38.34
CA LEU A 28 -31.30 -4.41 -37.46
C LEU A 28 -31.44 -4.81 -35.98
N ALA A 29 -32.20 -5.87 -35.70
CA ALA A 29 -32.33 -6.42 -34.35
C ALA A 29 -31.00 -6.98 -33.82
N ALA A 30 -30.21 -7.66 -34.68
CA ALA A 30 -28.90 -8.18 -34.31
C ALA A 30 -27.88 -7.06 -33.96
N VAL A 31 -27.90 -5.94 -34.71
CA VAL A 31 -27.03 -4.78 -34.42
C VAL A 31 -27.42 -4.09 -33.10
N LEU A 32 -28.73 -3.98 -32.80
CA LEU A 32 -29.20 -3.48 -31.50
C LEU A 32 -28.81 -4.40 -30.34
N ALA A 33 -28.88 -5.72 -30.52
CA ALA A 33 -28.43 -6.69 -29.51
C ALA A 33 -26.92 -6.63 -29.23
N LEU A 34 -26.10 -6.24 -30.22
CA LEU A 34 -24.65 -6.03 -30.06
C LEU A 34 -24.30 -4.73 -29.32
N LEU A 35 -25.20 -3.74 -29.30
CA LEU A 35 -25.06 -2.52 -28.49
C LEU A 35 -25.62 -2.70 -27.08
N ALA A 36 -26.56 -3.62 -26.88
CA ALA A 36 -27.01 -4.08 -25.57
C ALA A 36 -26.01 -5.04 -24.93
N GLY A 37 -24.75 -4.62 -24.79
CA GLY A 37 -23.76 -5.33 -23.99
C GLY A 37 -24.24 -5.44 -22.56
N CYS A 38 -24.59 -6.65 -22.11
CA CYS A 38 -25.11 -6.89 -20.78
C CYS A 38 -24.08 -6.54 -19.71
N THR A 39 -24.13 -5.31 -19.22
CA THR A 39 -23.55 -4.98 -17.93
C THR A 39 -24.35 -5.75 -16.88
N ASN A 40 -23.78 -6.85 -16.40
CA ASN A 40 -24.23 -7.45 -15.16
C ASN A 40 -24.01 -6.40 -14.08
N LEU A 41 -25.08 -5.66 -13.74
CA LEU A 41 -25.14 -4.88 -12.52
C LEU A 41 -25.29 -5.87 -11.37
N GLU A 42 -24.20 -6.58 -11.08
CA GLU A 42 -23.95 -7.18 -9.79
C GLU A 42 -24.14 -6.05 -8.77
N GLY A 43 -25.23 -6.15 -8.02
CA GLY A 43 -25.75 -5.01 -7.25
C GLY A 43 -24.74 -4.50 -6.24
N LEU A 44 -24.95 -3.27 -5.74
CA LEU A 44 -24.12 -2.65 -4.70
C LEU A 44 -23.99 -3.59 -3.49
N HIS A 45 -22.88 -4.34 -3.44
CA HIS A 45 -22.61 -5.27 -2.37
C HIS A 45 -22.13 -4.49 -1.15
N ASN A 46 -22.69 -4.83 0.00
CA ASN A 46 -22.22 -4.34 1.28
C ASN A 46 -21.00 -5.19 1.68
N GLU A 47 -19.79 -4.67 1.46
CA GLU A 47 -18.53 -5.34 1.84
C GLU A 47 -18.29 -5.38 3.38
N GLY A 48 -19.28 -4.95 4.17
CA GLY A 48 -19.23 -4.85 5.61
C GLY A 48 -19.06 -3.41 6.09
N ARG A 49 -18.84 -3.25 7.40
CA ARG A 49 -18.49 -1.94 7.97
C ARG A 49 -17.07 -1.59 7.52
N ALA A 50 -16.91 -0.48 6.80
CA ALA A 50 -15.60 0.10 6.56
C ALA A 50 -14.83 0.26 7.89
N ARG A 51 -13.51 0.07 7.88
CA ARG A 51 -12.69 0.35 9.07
C ARG A 51 -12.87 1.82 9.46
N ASP A 52 -12.94 2.10 10.77
CA ASP A 52 -12.76 3.47 11.26
C ASP A 52 -11.31 3.88 10.97
N VAL A 53 -11.11 5.10 10.45
CA VAL A 53 -9.79 5.60 10.04
C VAL A 53 -9.56 6.97 10.67
N ASP A 54 -8.68 6.98 11.68
CA ASP A 54 -8.13 8.23 12.23
C ASP A 54 -7.28 8.97 11.18
N ALA A 55 -7.24 10.30 11.28
CA ALA A 55 -6.38 11.12 10.43
C ALA A 55 -4.87 10.80 10.68
N PRO A 56 -3.99 10.94 9.66
CA PRO A 56 -2.60 10.55 9.75
C PRO A 56 -1.87 11.13 10.96
N ARG A 57 -1.38 10.25 11.85
CA ARG A 57 -0.70 10.66 13.08
C ARG A 57 0.78 10.88 12.81
N VAL A 58 1.15 12.14 12.57
CA VAL A 58 2.54 12.58 12.47
C VAL A 58 3.29 12.28 13.77
N LEU A 59 4.43 11.59 13.67
CA LEU A 59 5.36 11.31 14.75
C LEU A 59 6.52 12.30 14.72
N TRP A 60 6.87 12.84 15.89
CA TRP A 60 8.00 13.77 16.08
C TRP A 60 7.95 15.00 15.14
N PRO A 61 6.82 15.76 15.07
CA PRO A 61 6.62 16.84 14.10
C PRO A 61 7.62 17.99 14.21
N ASP A 62 8.24 18.17 15.37
CA ASP A 62 9.23 19.24 15.63
C ASP A 62 10.65 18.92 15.07
N TYR A 63 10.82 17.82 14.34
CA TYR A 63 12.11 17.40 13.79
C TYR A 63 12.21 17.65 12.28
N SER A 64 13.20 18.44 11.85
CA SER A 64 13.51 18.70 10.43
C SER A 64 14.99 18.45 10.13
N PRO A 65 15.35 17.43 9.33
CA PRO A 65 16.74 17.14 8.93
C PRO A 65 17.19 17.94 7.70
N ALA A 66 18.49 17.85 7.39
CA ALA A 66 19.06 18.37 6.14
C ALA A 66 18.88 17.41 4.95
N PRO A 67 18.92 17.86 3.67
CA PRO A 67 18.67 17.05 2.45
C PRO A 67 19.54 15.78 2.30
N PRO A 68 19.20 14.81 1.42
CA PRO A 68 19.68 13.43 1.49
C PRO A 68 21.08 13.17 0.91
N SER A 69 21.66 12.01 1.23
CA SER A 69 22.82 11.42 0.55
C SER A 69 22.39 10.20 -0.29
N ARG A 70 23.30 9.35 -0.81
CA ARG A 70 23.02 8.55 -2.02
C ARG A 70 22.47 7.11 -1.82
N ASN A 71 22.82 6.38 -0.76
CA ASN A 71 22.62 4.90 -0.70
C ASN A 71 22.18 4.39 0.69
N GLU A 72 21.06 3.66 0.82
CA GLU A 72 20.75 2.70 1.93
C GLU A 72 19.54 1.78 1.58
N ASN A 73 19.27 0.70 2.35
CA ASN A 73 18.18 -0.30 2.10
C ASN A 73 17.81 -1.08 3.41
N PRO A 74 16.53 -1.33 3.80
CA PRO A 74 16.18 -1.45 5.23
C PRO A 74 15.40 -2.70 5.74
N ALA A 75 14.95 -3.63 4.89
CA ALA A 75 13.89 -4.60 5.24
C ALA A 75 14.41 -6.00 5.66
N VAL A 76 14.66 -6.23 6.96
CA VAL A 76 15.00 -7.57 7.52
C VAL A 76 14.42 -7.82 8.92
N LEU A 77 13.71 -8.95 9.08
CA LEU A 77 13.22 -9.50 10.35
C LEU A 77 14.38 -10.06 11.19
N VAL A 78 14.55 -9.59 12.44
CA VAL A 78 15.60 -10.07 13.35
C VAL A 78 15.07 -10.22 14.80
N PRO A 79 15.07 -11.42 15.41
CA PRO A 79 14.82 -11.60 16.84
C PRO A 79 15.89 -10.89 17.68
N VAL A 80 15.50 -10.21 18.75
CA VAL A 80 16.43 -9.44 19.61
C VAL A 80 16.98 -10.32 20.75
N PRO A 81 18.29 -10.63 20.80
CA PRO A 81 18.88 -11.39 21.91
C PRO A 81 18.89 -10.57 23.21
N GLY A 82 19.00 -11.24 24.36
CA GLY A 82 19.18 -10.59 25.68
C GLY A 82 17.93 -9.91 26.27
N VAL A 83 16.93 -9.57 25.45
CA VAL A 83 15.65 -9.03 25.92
C VAL A 83 14.80 -10.13 26.59
N PRO A 84 14.21 -9.89 27.77
CA PRO A 84 13.29 -10.84 28.40
C PRO A 84 12.10 -11.18 27.50
N ARG A 85 11.62 -12.44 27.58
CA ARG A 85 10.37 -12.84 26.91
C ARG A 85 9.19 -12.07 27.50
N ILE A 86 8.23 -11.72 26.65
CA ILE A 86 6.99 -11.04 27.03
C ILE A 86 5.81 -11.99 26.81
N PRO A 87 5.29 -12.66 27.85
CA PRO A 87 4.22 -13.66 27.71
C PRO A 87 2.91 -13.11 27.12
N GLY A 88 2.55 -11.87 27.47
CA GLY A 88 1.34 -11.20 26.94
C GLY A 88 1.43 -10.77 25.47
N GLY A 89 2.63 -10.79 24.87
CA GLY A 89 2.81 -10.46 23.45
C GLY A 89 2.74 -8.97 23.09
N SER A 90 2.76 -8.03 24.04
CA SER A 90 2.67 -6.58 23.76
C SER A 90 3.97 -5.85 24.11
N MET A 91 4.43 -4.95 23.23
CA MET A 91 5.60 -4.13 23.52
C MET A 91 5.37 -3.08 24.61
N ALA A 92 4.13 -2.83 25.03
CA ALA A 92 3.83 -1.98 26.19
C ALA A 92 4.40 -2.54 27.52
N ALA A 93 4.77 -3.84 27.56
CA ALA A 93 5.45 -4.46 28.70
C ALA A 93 7.00 -4.41 28.60
N ALA A 94 7.56 -3.84 27.53
CA ALA A 94 9.00 -3.73 27.34
C ALA A 94 9.57 -2.43 27.95
N ASN A 95 10.84 -2.45 28.34
CA ASN A 95 11.63 -1.22 28.49
C ASN A 95 12.21 -0.86 27.09
N PRO A 96 11.80 0.26 26.46
CA PRO A 96 12.21 0.58 25.10
C PRO A 96 13.73 0.71 24.92
N LEU A 97 14.42 1.36 25.85
CA LEU A 97 15.88 1.54 25.75
C LEU A 97 16.60 0.21 25.92
N ALA A 98 16.17 -0.66 26.84
CA ALA A 98 16.76 -2.00 26.97
C ALA A 98 16.56 -2.88 25.72
N VAL A 99 15.45 -2.69 24.98
CA VAL A 99 15.25 -3.35 23.67
C VAL A 99 16.21 -2.82 22.61
N LEU A 100 16.36 -1.49 22.55
CA LEU A 100 17.27 -0.83 21.62
C LEU A 100 18.72 -1.24 21.87
N ASP A 101 19.19 -1.10 23.11
CA ASP A 101 20.56 -1.36 23.51
C ASP A 101 20.95 -2.81 23.24
N ALA A 102 20.05 -3.76 23.50
CA ALA A 102 20.27 -5.18 23.23
C ALA A 102 20.32 -5.51 21.73
N ASP A 103 19.45 -4.94 20.90
CA ASP A 103 19.47 -5.09 19.45
C ASP A 103 20.74 -4.48 18.83
N ILE A 104 21.13 -3.29 19.29
CA ILE A 104 22.36 -2.60 18.85
C ILE A 104 23.61 -3.37 19.27
N ALA A 105 23.70 -3.83 20.52
CA ALA A 105 24.80 -4.66 21.01
C ALA A 105 24.90 -6.01 20.28
N ALA A 106 23.76 -6.64 19.94
CA ALA A 106 23.72 -7.86 19.13
C ALA A 106 24.22 -7.67 17.69
N GLN A 107 24.25 -6.43 17.18
CA GLN A 107 24.90 -6.08 15.90
C GLN A 107 26.40 -5.75 16.06
N GLY A 108 26.99 -5.93 17.25
CA GLY A 108 28.39 -5.56 17.54
C GLY A 108 28.63 -4.04 17.61
N ARG A 109 27.57 -3.24 17.75
CA ARG A 109 27.62 -1.77 17.83
C ARG A 109 27.50 -1.29 19.28
N THR A 110 28.10 -0.15 19.59
CA THR A 110 27.85 0.55 20.86
C THR A 110 26.42 1.10 20.89
N PRO A 111 25.63 0.88 21.97
CA PRO A 111 24.35 1.53 22.17
C PRO A 111 24.42 3.07 22.10
N PRO A 112 23.39 3.74 21.59
CA PRO A 112 23.36 5.21 21.54
C PRO A 112 23.15 5.79 22.94
N ALA A 113 23.57 7.05 23.16
CA ALA A 113 23.17 7.78 24.36
C ALA A 113 21.63 7.98 24.36
N PRO A 114 20.93 7.88 25.51
CA PRO A 114 19.47 8.03 25.57
C PRO A 114 18.94 9.35 24.97
N SER A 115 19.73 10.42 25.02
CA SER A 115 19.41 11.72 24.41
C SER A 115 19.41 11.74 22.87
N ALA A 116 19.97 10.71 22.22
CA ALA A 116 19.89 10.53 20.77
C ALA A 116 18.62 9.77 20.33
N VAL A 117 17.86 9.18 21.27
CA VAL A 117 16.65 8.42 20.99
C VAL A 117 15.44 9.37 21.07
N ARG A 118 14.70 9.54 19.97
CA ARG A 118 13.44 10.29 19.99
C ARG A 118 12.44 9.55 20.88
N ARG A 119 11.52 10.29 21.54
CA ARG A 119 10.52 9.72 22.45
C ARG A 119 9.86 8.47 21.83
N PRO A 120 9.99 7.27 22.43
CA PRO A 120 9.43 6.04 21.87
C PRO A 120 7.92 6.12 21.70
N VAL A 121 7.41 5.45 20.66
CA VAL A 121 5.99 5.41 20.31
C VAL A 121 5.50 3.96 20.36
N LEU A 122 4.32 3.77 20.96
CA LEU A 122 3.58 2.51 20.98
C LEU A 122 2.36 2.66 20.06
N HIS A 123 2.19 1.74 19.11
CA HIS A 123 1.05 1.71 18.17
C HIS A 123 0.91 0.29 17.62
N ASP A 124 -0.32 -0.17 17.36
CA ASP A 124 -0.54 -1.47 16.70
C ASP A 124 -0.29 -1.30 15.19
N LEU A 125 0.80 -1.88 14.70
CA LEU A 125 1.14 -1.94 13.28
C LEU A 125 0.89 -3.33 12.69
N THR A 126 0.80 -4.35 13.54
CA THR A 126 0.68 -5.75 13.14
C THR A 126 -0.77 -6.26 13.07
N ASP A 127 -1.75 -5.42 13.44
CA ASP A 127 -3.20 -5.68 13.44
C ASP A 127 -3.57 -6.87 14.36
N ASP A 128 -2.79 -7.04 15.45
CA ASP A 128 -2.86 -8.17 16.40
C ASP A 128 -3.60 -7.82 17.72
N GLY A 129 -4.00 -6.56 17.88
CA GLY A 129 -4.67 -6.01 19.05
C GLY A 129 -3.72 -5.51 20.13
N LYS A 130 -2.41 -5.40 19.85
CA LYS A 130 -1.38 -5.01 20.83
C LYS A 130 -0.41 -4.01 20.20
N PRO A 131 0.04 -3.01 20.98
CA PRO A 131 1.01 -2.07 20.46
C PRO A 131 2.39 -2.72 20.23
N ASP A 132 2.89 -2.47 19.03
CA ASP A 132 4.28 -2.56 18.61
C ASP A 132 5.06 -1.33 19.08
N LEU A 133 6.39 -1.41 19.07
CA LEU A 133 7.29 -0.34 19.52
C LEU A 133 8.04 0.27 18.34
N LEU A 134 7.88 1.58 18.14
CA LEU A 134 8.65 2.40 17.21
C LEU A 134 9.66 3.26 17.97
N MET A 135 10.91 3.24 17.52
CA MET A 135 11.99 4.11 18.03
C MET A 135 12.81 4.67 16.87
N ALA A 136 13.01 5.99 16.86
CA ALA A 136 13.95 6.64 15.95
C ALA A 136 15.18 7.09 16.73
N VAL A 137 16.36 6.66 16.28
CA VAL A 137 17.66 7.05 16.85
C VAL A 137 18.33 8.04 15.91
N ASN A 138 18.60 9.26 16.37
CA ASN A 138 19.38 10.22 15.62
C ASN A 138 20.86 9.76 15.63
N LEU A 139 21.40 9.38 14.47
CA LEU A 139 22.79 8.91 14.37
C LEU A 139 23.78 10.09 14.26
N ASP A 140 23.34 11.14 13.57
CA ASP A 140 24.02 12.42 13.38
C ASP A 140 22.94 13.53 13.17
N PRO A 141 23.29 14.81 12.97
CA PRO A 141 22.30 15.90 12.78
C PRO A 141 21.41 15.80 11.53
N ARG A 142 21.62 14.82 10.65
CA ARG A 142 20.92 14.60 9.38
C ARG A 142 20.29 13.22 9.32
N SER A 143 21.05 12.16 9.66
CA SER A 143 20.58 10.77 9.54
C SER A 143 19.97 10.22 10.83
N SER A 144 18.99 9.34 10.68
CA SER A 144 18.30 8.67 11.77
C SER A 144 17.99 7.22 11.40
N GLU A 145 17.96 6.36 12.42
CA GLU A 145 17.66 4.93 12.32
C GLU A 145 16.31 4.66 12.99
N LEU A 146 15.26 4.50 12.19
CA LEU A 146 13.95 4.04 12.61
C LEU A 146 13.98 2.51 12.78
N ARG A 147 13.55 2.04 13.94
CA ARG A 147 13.40 0.62 14.26
C ARG A 147 11.99 0.35 14.75
N VAL A 148 11.39 -0.73 14.26
CA VAL A 148 10.06 -1.19 14.66
C VAL A 148 10.18 -2.61 15.22
N TYR A 149 9.56 -2.86 16.37
CA TYR A 149 9.62 -4.12 17.10
C TYR A 149 8.22 -4.63 17.48
N THR A 150 8.03 -5.94 17.34
CA THR A 150 6.82 -6.68 17.76
C THR A 150 7.20 -7.86 18.66
N VAL A 151 6.24 -8.58 19.26
CA VAL A 151 6.50 -9.78 20.09
C VAL A 151 6.01 -11.05 19.40
N ARG A 152 6.88 -11.69 18.60
CA ARG A 152 6.55 -12.96 17.93
C ARG A 152 6.78 -14.13 18.87
N LYS A 153 5.73 -14.89 19.22
CA LYS A 153 5.80 -16.08 20.10
C LYS A 153 6.53 -15.80 21.43
N THR A 154 6.17 -14.70 22.10
CA THR A 154 6.81 -14.16 23.33
C THR A 154 8.23 -13.58 23.18
N VAL A 155 8.83 -13.58 21.97
CA VAL A 155 10.18 -13.06 21.72
C VAL A 155 10.11 -11.70 21.01
N VAL A 156 10.73 -10.68 21.60
CA VAL A 156 10.87 -9.36 20.97
C VAL A 156 11.65 -9.49 19.66
N THR A 157 11.06 -9.01 18.58
CA THR A 157 11.52 -9.20 17.21
C THR A 157 11.46 -7.88 16.48
N ARG A 158 12.58 -7.43 15.93
CA ARG A 158 12.63 -6.28 15.03
C ARG A 158 12.06 -6.66 13.67
N VAL A 159 11.16 -5.84 13.15
CA VAL A 159 10.43 -6.03 11.89
C VAL A 159 10.70 -4.94 10.85
N LEU A 160 11.39 -3.86 11.23
CA LEU A 160 11.96 -2.86 10.33
C LEU A 160 13.26 -2.28 10.91
N VAL A 161 14.23 -1.96 10.04
CA VAL A 161 15.41 -1.13 10.39
C VAL A 161 15.72 -0.16 9.24
N LEU A 162 15.01 0.96 9.19
CA LEU A 162 15.24 1.99 8.18
C LEU A 162 16.22 3.04 8.70
N ARG A 163 17.40 3.08 8.09
CA ARG A 163 18.25 4.27 8.11
C ARG A 163 17.87 5.19 6.97
N GLY A 164 17.84 6.48 7.27
CA GLY A 164 17.43 7.50 6.31
C GLY A 164 17.42 8.89 6.94
N VAL A 165 16.81 9.82 6.23
CA VAL A 165 16.75 11.25 6.56
C VAL A 165 15.31 11.56 6.95
N LEU A 166 14.91 11.02 8.11
CA LEU A 166 13.53 11.00 8.62
C LEU A 166 12.98 12.41 8.92
N ALA A 167 12.42 13.07 7.90
CA ALA A 167 11.78 14.38 7.99
C ALA A 167 10.31 14.32 8.42
N GLY A 168 9.68 13.16 8.26
CA GLY A 168 8.38 12.84 8.84
C GLY A 168 8.22 11.34 8.95
N VAL A 169 7.46 10.88 9.93
CA VAL A 169 7.00 9.50 10.04
C VAL A 169 5.53 9.58 10.42
N GLU A 170 4.65 8.92 9.68
CA GLU A 170 3.20 9.05 9.77
C GLU A 170 2.54 7.67 9.90
N LEU A 171 1.50 7.59 10.73
CA LEU A 171 0.72 6.37 10.96
C LEU A 171 -0.73 6.60 10.52
N ALA A 172 -1.22 5.78 9.59
CA ALA A 172 -2.60 5.83 9.11
C ALA A 172 -3.04 4.45 8.58
N ALA A 173 -4.22 3.97 8.98
CA ALA A 173 -4.85 2.75 8.43
C ALA A 173 -3.95 1.47 8.36
N GLY A 174 -2.98 1.32 9.28
CA GLY A 174 -2.01 0.21 9.27
C GLY A 174 -0.76 0.44 8.40
N HIS A 175 -0.67 1.56 7.70
CA HIS A 175 0.52 2.02 7.00
C HIS A 175 1.45 2.80 7.94
N LEU A 176 2.76 2.53 7.78
CA LEU A 176 3.86 3.32 8.30
C LEU A 176 4.48 4.10 7.13
N ALA A 177 4.07 5.35 6.96
CA ALA A 177 4.60 6.25 5.92
C ALA A 177 5.85 6.97 6.45
N ILE A 178 6.90 7.05 5.63
CA ILE A 178 8.16 7.70 5.97
C ILE A 178 8.47 8.77 4.94
N ARG A 179 8.59 10.03 5.39
CA ARG A 179 8.94 11.18 4.57
C ARG A 179 10.43 11.47 4.66
N GLU A 180 11.10 11.50 3.52
CA GLU A 180 12.51 11.88 3.38
C GLU A 180 12.65 13.04 2.37
N PRO A 181 13.51 14.04 2.62
CA PRO A 181 13.74 15.11 1.64
C PRO A 181 14.42 14.55 0.40
N THR A 182 14.12 15.08 -0.79
CA THR A 182 14.85 14.71 -2.01
C THR A 182 15.97 15.71 -2.35
N LYS A 183 16.60 15.55 -3.51
CA LYS A 183 17.58 16.52 -4.04
C LYS A 183 16.92 17.79 -4.60
N ASP A 184 15.64 17.72 -4.97
CA ASP A 184 14.86 18.88 -5.35
C ASP A 184 14.03 19.29 -4.12
N PRO A 185 14.30 20.45 -3.48
CA PRO A 185 13.63 20.84 -2.25
C PRO A 185 12.13 21.12 -2.42
N ARG A 186 11.60 21.05 -3.65
CA ARG A 186 10.15 21.07 -3.92
C ARG A 186 9.48 19.74 -3.58
N TYR A 187 10.21 18.62 -3.52
CA TYR A 187 9.65 17.29 -3.33
C TYR A 187 10.24 16.55 -2.12
N VAL A 188 9.37 15.83 -1.41
CA VAL A 188 9.73 14.79 -0.45
C VAL A 188 9.41 13.41 -1.03
N SER A 189 10.27 12.43 -0.77
CA SER A 189 9.98 11.02 -1.00
C SER A 189 9.08 10.53 0.11
N VAL A 190 8.01 9.81 -0.23
CA VAL A 190 7.15 9.13 0.75
C VAL A 190 7.21 7.64 0.49
N THR A 191 7.74 6.90 1.45
CA THR A 191 7.88 5.45 1.40
C THR A 191 6.87 4.82 2.36
N ASP A 192 5.90 4.09 1.82
CA ASP A 192 4.86 3.42 2.60
C ASP A 192 5.29 1.99 2.93
N TYR A 193 5.22 1.64 4.21
CA TYR A 193 5.43 0.28 4.70
C TYR A 193 4.14 -0.30 5.28
N VAL A 194 3.88 -1.58 5.01
CA VAL A 194 2.74 -2.34 5.56
C VAL A 194 3.21 -3.63 6.21
N TRP A 195 2.45 -4.14 7.17
CA TRP A 195 2.75 -5.42 7.81
C TRP A 195 2.43 -6.61 6.90
N ALA A 196 3.45 -7.41 6.58
CA ALA A 196 3.32 -8.60 5.73
C ALA A 196 3.24 -9.93 6.53
N GLY A 197 2.96 -9.89 7.84
CA GLY A 197 2.95 -11.09 8.71
C GLY A 197 4.34 -11.57 9.18
N HIS A 198 5.42 -11.04 8.60
CA HIS A 198 6.82 -11.31 8.96
C HIS A 198 7.62 -10.03 9.23
N ALA A 199 7.58 -9.07 8.32
CA ALA A 199 8.29 -7.81 8.39
C ALA A 199 7.36 -6.66 7.95
N MET A 200 7.83 -5.42 8.14
CA MET A 200 7.26 -4.27 7.46
C MET A 200 7.84 -4.24 6.03
N ASP A 201 7.04 -4.63 5.05
CA ASP A 201 7.44 -4.68 3.65
C ASP A 201 7.07 -3.35 2.96
N LEU A 202 7.88 -2.94 1.98
CA LEU A 202 7.62 -1.72 1.21
C LEU A 202 6.40 -1.96 0.32
N TRP A 203 5.35 -1.17 0.55
CA TRP A 203 4.11 -1.19 -0.23
C TRP A 203 4.21 -0.27 -1.46
N ASN A 204 4.71 0.94 -1.25
CA ASN A 204 4.66 2.01 -2.24
C ASN A 204 5.79 3.04 -2.02
N LEU A 205 6.15 3.76 -3.07
CA LEU A 205 7.17 4.81 -3.06
C LEU A 205 6.76 5.94 -4.01
N THR A 206 6.55 7.13 -3.47
CA THR A 206 6.02 8.29 -4.21
C THR A 206 6.82 9.57 -3.97
N LEU A 207 6.50 10.61 -4.74
CA LEU A 207 7.05 11.96 -4.58
C LEU A 207 5.90 12.94 -4.30
N ASP A 208 5.86 13.48 -3.08
CA ASP A 208 4.90 14.50 -2.64
C ASP A 208 5.51 15.91 -2.78
N ASP A 209 4.68 16.91 -3.04
CA ASP A 209 5.07 18.33 -2.91
C ASP A 209 5.38 18.67 -1.44
N ALA A 210 6.58 19.18 -1.17
CA ALA A 210 7.07 19.56 0.16
C ALA A 210 6.33 20.75 0.81
N ARG A 211 5.26 21.25 0.18
CA ARG A 211 4.46 22.41 0.62
C ARG A 211 3.01 22.06 0.98
N THR A 212 2.69 20.78 1.15
CA THR A 212 1.37 20.30 1.54
C THR A 212 1.40 19.73 2.97
N PRO A 213 1.04 20.52 4.01
CA PRO A 213 0.81 19.98 5.34
C PRO A 213 -0.42 19.05 5.31
N GLN A 214 -0.27 17.78 5.68
CA GLN A 214 -1.39 16.83 5.68
C GLN A 214 -2.33 16.96 6.90
N THR A 215 -2.22 18.04 7.69
CA THR A 215 -3.21 18.35 8.73
C THR A 215 -4.52 18.81 8.08
N PRO A 216 -5.65 18.08 8.21
CA PRO A 216 -6.93 18.58 7.74
C PRO A 216 -7.28 19.80 8.58
N GLN A 217 -7.46 20.97 7.96
CA GLN A 217 -8.02 22.10 8.69
C GLN A 217 -9.46 21.76 9.06
N ALA A 218 -9.74 21.73 10.36
CA ALA A 218 -11.09 21.62 10.86
C ALA A 218 -11.88 22.85 10.40
N VAL A 219 -12.71 22.67 9.37
CA VAL A 219 -13.61 23.73 8.88
C VAL A 219 -14.61 24.02 9.99
N GLY A 220 -14.36 25.09 10.72
CA GLY A 220 -15.11 25.46 11.92
C GLY A 220 -16.54 25.88 11.59
N GLY A 221 -17.46 24.92 11.53
CA GLY A 221 -18.88 25.18 11.63
C GLY A 221 -19.17 25.84 12.98
N SER A 222 -19.54 27.12 12.94
CA SER A 222 -20.09 27.80 14.12
C SER A 222 -21.55 27.35 14.33
N PRO A 223 -22.04 27.33 15.59
CA PRO A 223 -23.43 27.03 15.91
C PRO A 223 -24.40 28.14 15.50
#